data_AF-A0A7H8JWJ7-F1
#
_entry.id   AF-A0A7H8JWJ7-F1
#
_cell.length_a   1.000
_cell.length_b   1.000
_cell.length_c   1.000
_cell.angle_alpha   90.00
_cell.angle_beta   90.00
_cell.angle_gamma   90.00
#
_symmetry.space_group_name_H-M   'P 1'
#
loop_
_entity.id
_entity.type
_entity.pdbx_description
1 polymer ?
#
loop_
_entity_poly.entity_id
_entity_poly.type
_entity_poly.pdbx_seq_one_letter_code
_entity_poly.pdbx_strand_id
1 'polypeptide(L)'
;MSNDVFVRLAELDPAPRTPLTTAEADRRERLLHSVLDETTAAQRPARPAPAWVRRPLVRRTSFALAGVLAAAALVLTTTSTPSDEGGSGPLSPAEVGAWTETATAVTSADSGSSVYLEYKCLQDTKKVTGDYGPGHYSNADLRGSTVSVIITRRGQSAYCLAGRDGTGTVVPVDPPTPVRDTGVTLDTFDSSGDGSARFAYAIGSVGAEVKSVTLHADGRTVKATVGQIPSLPYGRWSAWWPSTGEDGPVTLTLTLADGTTRTLGADRL
;
A
#
# COMPACT_ATOMS: atom_id res chain seq x y z
N MET A 1 25.68 24.68 -4.80
CA MET A 1 26.57 24.23 -3.70
C MET A 1 25.93 23.01 -3.07
N SER A 2 26.33 21.81 -3.53
CA SER A 2 25.80 20.55 -3.02
C SER A 2 26.37 20.28 -1.63
N ASN A 3 25.55 20.38 -0.60
CA ASN A 3 25.87 19.85 0.72
C ASN A 3 25.86 18.33 0.59
N ASP A 4 27.04 17.75 0.65
CA ASP A 4 27.28 16.31 0.49
C ASP A 4 26.59 15.55 1.63
N VAL A 5 25.53 14.80 1.27
CA VAL A 5 24.69 14.04 2.18
C VAL A 5 25.53 13.03 2.98
N PHE A 6 26.63 12.53 2.40
CA PHE A 6 27.54 11.62 3.09
C PHE A 6 28.30 12.29 4.24
N VAL A 7 28.63 13.58 4.11
CA VAL A 7 29.29 14.34 5.18
C VAL A 7 28.33 14.53 6.36
N ARG A 8 27.05 14.84 6.10
CA ARG A 8 26.04 14.96 7.16
C ARG A 8 25.72 13.63 7.85
N LEU A 9 25.71 12.52 7.11
CA LEU A 9 25.52 11.18 7.70
C LEU A 9 26.71 10.80 8.60
N ALA A 10 27.94 11.09 8.17
CA ALA A 10 29.13 10.83 8.97
C ALA A 10 29.20 11.68 10.27
N GLU A 11 28.59 12.87 10.28
CA GLU A 11 28.47 13.71 11.49
C GLU A 11 27.42 13.19 12.48
N LEU A 12 26.32 12.61 11.98
CA LEU A 12 25.22 12.13 12.81
C LEU A 12 25.44 10.70 13.35
N ASP A 13 26.16 9.86 12.61
CA ASP A 13 26.53 8.50 13.02
C ASP A 13 28.03 8.27 12.80
N PRO A 14 28.89 8.93 13.59
CA PRO A 14 30.32 8.75 13.46
C PRO A 14 30.69 7.33 13.87
N ALA A 15 31.45 6.64 13.01
CA ALA A 15 32.03 5.36 13.35
C ALA A 15 32.78 5.46 14.71
N PRO A 16 32.73 4.41 15.55
CA PRO A 16 33.42 4.41 16.83
C PRO A 16 34.89 4.83 16.67
N ARG A 17 35.31 5.85 17.42
CA ARG A 17 36.69 6.39 17.36
C ARG A 17 37.75 5.35 17.72
N THR A 18 37.34 4.29 18.41
CA THR A 18 38.15 3.12 18.74
C THR A 18 37.54 1.90 18.10
N PRO A 19 38.34 1.08 17.38
CA PRO A 19 37.90 -0.23 16.91
C PRO A 19 37.35 -1.04 18.09
N LEU A 20 36.23 -1.72 17.87
CA LEU A 20 35.66 -2.62 18.86
C LEU A 20 36.70 -3.68 19.23
N THR A 21 36.84 -3.95 20.51
CA THR A 21 37.60 -5.12 20.95
C THR A 21 36.88 -6.40 20.52
N THR A 22 37.61 -7.50 20.39
CA THR A 22 37.02 -8.81 20.03
C THR A 22 35.87 -9.18 20.96
N ALA A 23 36.02 -8.92 22.27
CA ALA A 23 34.98 -9.20 23.26
C ALA A 23 33.70 -8.35 23.08
N GLU A 24 33.84 -7.10 22.61
CA GLU A 24 32.71 -6.22 22.33
C GLU A 24 32.01 -6.60 21.02
N ALA A 25 32.77 -6.99 20.00
CA ALA A 25 32.22 -7.54 18.76
C ALA A 25 31.42 -8.83 19.06
N ASP A 26 31.97 -9.75 19.84
CA ASP A 26 31.29 -11.00 20.24
C ASP A 26 30.07 -10.74 21.13
N ARG A 27 30.08 -9.68 21.94
CA ARG A 27 28.91 -9.28 22.73
C ARG A 27 27.80 -8.72 21.82
N ARG A 28 28.16 -7.88 20.84
CA ARG A 28 27.22 -7.32 19.87
C ARG A 28 26.56 -8.43 19.04
N GLU A 29 27.34 -9.39 18.55
CA GLU A 29 26.84 -10.49 17.74
C GLU A 29 25.87 -11.38 18.54
N ARG A 30 26.20 -11.66 19.81
CA ARG A 30 25.30 -12.41 20.71
C ARG A 30 23.99 -11.69 21.01
N LEU A 31 24.03 -10.37 21.20
CA LEU A 31 22.83 -9.55 21.37
C LEU A 31 21.96 -9.54 20.12
N LEU A 32 22.59 -9.46 18.94
CA LEU A 32 21.87 -9.51 17.67
C LEU A 32 21.15 -10.86 17.52
N HIS A 33 21.85 -11.96 17.77
CA HIS A 33 21.26 -13.30 17.73
C HIS A 33 20.15 -13.48 18.76
N SER A 34 20.29 -12.99 20.00
CA SER A 34 19.24 -13.14 21.01
C SER A 34 17.95 -12.40 20.63
N VAL A 35 18.06 -11.19 20.05
CA VAL A 35 16.91 -10.42 19.59
C VAL A 35 16.23 -11.12 18.41
N LEU A 36 17.00 -11.67 17.48
CA LEU A 36 16.47 -12.42 16.34
C LEU A 36 15.74 -13.70 16.80
N ASP A 37 16.32 -14.45 17.74
CA ASP A 37 15.75 -15.70 18.26
C ASP A 37 14.48 -15.47 19.11
N GLU A 38 14.42 -14.38 19.87
CA GLU A 38 13.24 -14.01 20.66
C GLU A 38 12.06 -13.62 19.75
N THR A 39 12.37 -13.01 18.60
CA THR A 39 11.38 -12.64 17.58
C THR A 39 10.77 -13.89 16.91
N THR A 40 11.56 -14.94 16.67
CA THR A 40 11.07 -16.22 16.13
C THR A 40 10.29 -17.06 17.17
N ALA A 41 10.64 -16.97 18.46
CA ALA A 41 9.94 -17.69 19.52
C ALA A 41 8.52 -17.13 19.77
N ALA A 42 8.31 -15.82 19.61
CA ALA A 42 7.02 -15.16 19.75
C ALA A 42 6.01 -15.50 18.63
N GLN A 43 6.47 -16.11 17.52
CA GLN A 43 5.64 -16.45 16.36
C GLN A 43 5.17 -17.92 16.33
N ARG A 44 5.38 -18.70 17.40
CA ARG A 44 4.99 -20.12 17.42
C ARG A 44 3.46 -20.26 17.47
N PRO A 45 2.80 -20.86 16.45
CA PRO A 45 1.34 -21.02 16.47
C PRO A 45 0.93 -22.04 17.53
N ALA A 46 -0.11 -21.71 18.30
CA ALA A 46 -0.78 -22.66 19.17
C ALA A 46 -1.42 -23.79 18.35
N ARG A 47 -1.23 -25.03 18.82
CA ARG A 47 -1.77 -26.28 18.25
C ARG A 47 -3.31 -26.20 18.13
N PRO A 48 -3.91 -26.53 16.98
CA PRO A 48 -5.37 -26.63 16.88
C PRO A 48 -5.88 -27.97 17.43
N ALA A 49 -6.99 -27.91 18.18
CA ALA A 49 -7.79 -29.06 18.60
C ALA A 49 -8.72 -29.54 17.45
N PRO A 50 -9.15 -30.82 17.44
CA PRO A 50 -9.87 -31.39 16.30
C PRO A 50 -11.37 -31.03 16.33
N ALA A 51 -11.89 -30.51 15.22
CA ALA A 51 -13.32 -30.26 15.03
C ALA A 51 -13.96 -31.39 14.21
N TRP A 52 -15.07 -31.90 14.74
CA TRP A 52 -15.85 -33.01 14.20
C TRP A 52 -16.66 -32.63 12.95
N VAL A 53 -16.81 -33.63 12.08
CA VAL A 53 -17.62 -33.67 10.85
C VAL A 53 -19.11 -33.51 11.14
N ARG A 54 -19.83 -32.63 10.43
CA ARG A 54 -21.22 -32.87 9.94
C ARG A 54 -21.56 -32.04 8.67
N ARG A 55 -22.02 -32.74 7.63
CA ARG A 55 -22.84 -32.28 6.47
C ARG A 55 -24.32 -32.67 6.78
N PRO A 56 -25.39 -32.11 6.16
CA PRO A 56 -25.60 -32.12 4.70
C PRO A 56 -26.46 -31.00 4.02
N LEU A 57 -26.53 -31.15 2.69
CA LEU A 57 -27.22 -30.48 1.57
C LEU A 57 -28.72 -30.12 1.70
N VAL A 58 -29.14 -28.99 1.09
CA VAL A 58 -30.39 -28.77 0.26
C VAL A 58 -30.18 -27.51 -0.61
N ARG A 59 -30.07 -27.55 -1.97
CA ARG A 59 -31.05 -27.50 -3.10
C ARG A 59 -31.61 -26.11 -3.51
N ARG A 60 -31.13 -25.62 -4.67
CA ARG A 60 -31.69 -24.78 -5.78
C ARG A 60 -32.86 -23.78 -5.55
N THR A 61 -32.72 -22.57 -6.13
CA THR A 61 -33.58 -22.02 -7.22
C THR A 61 -32.95 -20.79 -7.90
N SER A 62 -33.11 -20.69 -9.22
CA SER A 62 -32.65 -19.64 -10.14
C SER A 62 -33.65 -18.48 -10.24
N PHE A 63 -33.22 -17.25 -10.59
CA PHE A 63 -33.96 -16.31 -11.45
C PHE A 63 -33.01 -15.29 -12.10
N ALA A 64 -33.29 -14.97 -13.37
CA ALA A 64 -32.59 -14.03 -14.24
C ALA A 64 -33.24 -12.63 -14.18
N LEU A 65 -32.49 -11.57 -14.52
CA LEU A 65 -33.03 -10.41 -15.22
C LEU A 65 -31.92 -9.53 -15.82
N ALA A 66 -32.16 -9.15 -17.09
CA ALA A 66 -31.36 -8.28 -17.92
C ALA A 66 -31.57 -6.80 -17.60
N GLY A 67 -30.56 -5.97 -17.87
CA GLY A 67 -30.61 -4.51 -17.83
C GLY A 67 -29.52 -3.92 -18.72
N VAL A 68 -29.87 -2.90 -19.49
CA VAL A 68 -29.21 -2.42 -20.71
C VAL A 68 -28.75 -0.95 -20.52
N LEU A 69 -27.62 -0.59 -21.15
CA LEU A 69 -27.08 0.75 -21.54
C LEU A 69 -26.57 1.73 -20.47
N ALA A 70 -25.27 2.09 -20.55
CA ALA A 70 -24.78 3.31 -21.23
C ALA A 70 -23.28 3.53 -20.90
N ALA A 71 -22.38 3.29 -21.86
CA ALA A 71 -20.95 3.62 -21.72
C ALA A 71 -20.68 4.99 -22.34
N ALA A 72 -20.49 6.01 -21.50
CA ALA A 72 -19.92 7.28 -21.91
C ALA A 72 -18.39 7.16 -21.81
N ALA A 73 -17.70 7.13 -22.95
CA ALA A 73 -16.25 7.15 -22.99
C ALA A 73 -15.73 8.54 -22.62
N LEU A 74 -15.11 8.65 -21.45
CA LEU A 74 -14.35 9.82 -21.02
C LEU A 74 -12.94 9.70 -21.62
N VAL A 75 -12.61 10.56 -22.58
CA VAL A 75 -11.24 10.66 -23.12
C VAL A 75 -10.44 11.52 -22.14
N LEU A 76 -9.63 10.87 -21.30
CA LEU A 76 -8.60 11.54 -20.50
C LEU A 76 -7.37 11.79 -21.36
N THR A 77 -7.12 13.06 -21.70
CA THR A 77 -5.86 13.47 -22.33
C THR A 77 -4.77 13.55 -21.28
N THR A 78 -3.78 12.66 -21.35
CA THR A 78 -2.56 12.75 -20.53
C THR A 78 -1.59 13.70 -21.20
N THR A 79 -1.37 14.86 -20.61
CA THR A 79 -0.23 15.72 -20.97
C THR A 79 1.01 15.14 -20.32
N SER A 80 1.86 14.49 -21.11
CA SER A 80 3.20 14.07 -20.70
C SER A 80 4.11 15.29 -20.58
N THR A 81 4.45 15.67 -19.36
CA THR A 81 5.57 16.59 -19.08
C THR A 81 6.89 15.84 -19.15
N PRO A 82 7.98 16.48 -19.62
CA PRO A 82 9.25 15.83 -19.87
C PRO A 82 9.95 15.38 -18.57
N SER A 83 10.62 14.23 -18.69
CA SER A 83 11.36 13.55 -17.64
C SER A 83 12.60 14.32 -17.20
N ASP A 84 12.63 14.74 -15.94
CA ASP A 84 13.88 15.03 -15.25
C ASP A 84 14.47 13.73 -14.68
N GLU A 85 15.78 13.60 -14.76
CA GLU A 85 16.61 12.47 -14.32
C GLU A 85 16.36 12.14 -12.83
N GLY A 86 15.38 11.28 -12.55
CA GLY A 86 15.06 10.88 -11.19
C GLY A 86 13.62 10.41 -10.98
N GLY A 87 13.14 9.48 -11.81
CA GLY A 87 12.10 8.51 -11.44
C GLY A 87 10.69 9.04 -11.14
N SER A 88 10.15 9.92 -11.96
CA SER A 88 8.69 10.08 -12.08
C SER A 88 8.23 9.42 -13.38
N GLY A 89 7.95 8.13 -13.31
CA GLY A 89 7.49 7.33 -14.44
C GLY A 89 6.81 6.06 -13.94
N PRO A 90 5.97 5.40 -14.74
CA PRO A 90 5.27 4.20 -14.29
C PRO A 90 6.26 3.13 -13.77
N LEU A 91 5.77 2.21 -12.93
CA LEU A 91 6.52 1.03 -12.53
C LEU A 91 7.02 0.28 -13.76
N SER A 92 8.22 -0.29 -13.69
CA SER A 92 8.72 -1.13 -14.78
C SER A 92 7.86 -2.40 -14.97
N PRO A 93 7.89 -3.03 -16.15
CA PRO A 93 7.22 -4.31 -16.36
C PRO A 93 7.65 -5.40 -15.36
N ALA A 94 8.91 -5.36 -14.90
CA ALA A 94 9.43 -6.33 -13.95
C ALA A 94 8.79 -6.14 -12.56
N GLU A 95 8.63 -4.90 -12.12
CA GLU A 95 7.99 -4.55 -10.85
C GLU A 95 6.49 -4.87 -10.86
N VAL A 96 5.79 -4.53 -11.96
CA VAL A 96 4.39 -4.91 -12.16
C VAL A 96 4.22 -6.42 -12.22
N GLY A 97 5.11 -7.13 -12.93
CA GLY A 97 5.10 -8.58 -13.03
C GLY A 97 5.41 -9.32 -11.72
N ALA A 98 6.11 -8.67 -10.78
CA ALA A 98 6.41 -9.20 -9.47
C ALA A 98 5.26 -9.06 -8.45
N TRP A 99 4.17 -8.38 -8.82
CA TRP A 99 3.06 -8.08 -7.93
C TRP A 99 2.44 -9.31 -7.25
N THR A 100 1.98 -9.13 -6.00
CA THR A 100 1.30 -10.15 -5.20
C THR A 100 -0.06 -9.69 -4.68
N GLU A 101 -1.04 -10.61 -4.66
CA GLU A 101 -2.41 -10.34 -4.18
C GLU A 101 -2.47 -10.00 -2.69
N THR A 102 -1.57 -10.57 -1.90
CA THR A 102 -1.45 -10.31 -0.47
C THR A 102 -0.41 -9.23 -0.24
N ALA A 103 -0.84 -8.14 0.40
CA ALA A 103 0.06 -7.11 0.92
C ALA A 103 0.78 -7.61 2.17
N THR A 104 2.07 -7.33 2.24
CA THR A 104 2.85 -7.41 3.48
C THR A 104 2.91 -6.02 4.08
N ALA A 105 2.57 -5.86 5.36
CA ALA A 105 2.69 -4.57 6.01
C ALA A 105 4.17 -4.16 6.06
N VAL A 106 4.48 -2.91 5.71
CA VAL A 106 5.82 -2.37 5.90
C VAL A 106 5.93 -1.91 7.34
N THR A 107 6.80 -2.55 8.09
CA THR A 107 7.21 -2.10 9.41
C THR A 107 8.57 -1.43 9.32
N SER A 108 8.84 -0.48 10.22
CA SER A 108 10.15 0.19 10.31
C SER A 108 11.32 -0.76 10.62
N ALA A 109 11.03 -2.05 10.89
CA ALA A 109 12.01 -3.11 11.10
C ALA A 109 12.33 -3.92 9.82
N ASP A 110 11.60 -3.71 8.72
CA ASP A 110 11.84 -4.43 7.48
C ASP A 110 13.13 -3.94 6.80
N SER A 111 13.88 -4.90 6.26
CA SER A 111 15.25 -4.78 5.71
C SER A 111 15.51 -3.53 4.83
N GLY A 112 16.77 -3.09 4.71
CA GLY A 112 17.19 -1.83 4.06
C GLY A 112 16.70 -1.53 2.62
N SER A 113 16.03 -2.46 1.94
CA SER A 113 15.32 -2.17 0.68
C SER A 113 14.02 -1.38 0.89
N SER A 114 13.27 -1.60 1.99
CA SER A 114 12.10 -0.76 2.32
C SER A 114 12.52 0.67 2.65
N VAL A 115 13.63 0.84 3.37
CA VAL A 115 14.20 2.15 3.73
C VAL A 115 14.56 2.99 2.50
N TYR A 116 15.15 2.37 1.46
CA TYR A 116 15.46 3.07 0.21
C TYR A 116 14.19 3.50 -0.54
N LEU A 117 13.19 2.63 -0.60
CA LEU A 117 11.93 2.91 -1.30
C LEU A 117 11.09 3.95 -0.56
N GLU A 118 11.06 3.89 0.77
CA GLU A 118 10.49 4.93 1.62
C GLU A 118 11.21 6.27 1.42
N TYR A 119 12.54 6.26 1.33
CA TYR A 119 13.32 7.46 1.04
C TYR A 119 12.95 8.05 -0.33
N LYS A 120 12.80 7.24 -1.37
CA LYS A 120 12.35 7.70 -2.68
C LYS A 120 10.96 8.34 -2.59
N CYS A 121 10.00 7.64 -2.00
CA CYS A 121 8.65 8.16 -1.79
C CYS A 121 8.66 9.47 -0.99
N LEU A 122 9.48 9.56 0.05
CA LEU A 122 9.68 10.77 0.82
C LEU A 122 10.13 11.95 -0.05
N GLN A 123 11.11 11.76 -0.93
CA GLN A 123 11.65 12.85 -1.75
C GLN A 123 10.67 13.26 -2.84
N ASP A 124 10.06 12.29 -3.53
CA ASP A 124 9.17 12.58 -4.65
C ASP A 124 7.85 13.20 -4.18
N THR A 125 7.34 12.78 -3.01
CA THR A 125 6.14 13.42 -2.43
C THR A 125 6.39 14.86 -1.98
N LYS A 126 7.62 15.27 -1.66
CA LYS A 126 7.92 16.70 -1.37
C LYS A 126 7.74 17.56 -2.61
N LYS A 127 8.12 17.06 -3.80
CA LYS A 127 7.93 17.77 -5.06
C LYS A 127 6.44 17.96 -5.38
N VAL A 128 5.64 16.90 -5.17
CA VAL A 128 4.20 16.91 -5.45
C VAL A 128 3.42 17.77 -4.45
N THR A 129 3.74 17.68 -3.16
CA THR A 129 3.04 18.46 -2.12
C THR A 129 3.55 19.90 -2.02
N GLY A 130 4.78 20.17 -2.44
CA GLY A 130 5.44 21.46 -2.21
C GLY A 130 5.88 21.67 -0.75
N ASP A 131 5.74 20.65 0.11
CA ASP A 131 6.10 20.72 1.53
C ASP A 131 7.30 19.81 1.84
N TYR A 132 8.34 20.41 2.42
CA TYR A 132 9.59 19.77 2.83
C TYR A 132 9.61 19.36 4.31
N GLY A 133 8.52 19.60 5.05
CA GLY A 133 8.35 19.22 6.44
C GLY A 133 8.27 17.70 6.67
N PRO A 134 8.25 17.27 7.94
CA PRO A 134 8.06 15.85 8.28
C PRO A 134 6.70 15.37 7.78
N GLY A 135 6.69 14.19 7.16
CA GLY A 135 5.47 13.53 6.68
C GLY A 135 5.02 12.43 7.63
N HIS A 136 3.71 12.25 7.74
CA HIS A 136 3.12 11.07 8.36
C HIS A 136 2.89 9.99 7.30
N TYR A 137 3.28 8.76 7.58
CA TYR A 137 3.09 7.62 6.69
C TYR A 137 1.85 6.84 7.11
N SER A 138 1.02 6.47 6.14
CA SER A 138 -0.07 5.54 6.36
C SER A 138 -0.18 4.58 5.17
N ASN A 139 -0.92 3.49 5.38
CA ASN A 139 -1.23 2.51 4.34
C ASN A 139 0.03 2.00 3.62
N ALA A 140 1.10 1.81 4.37
CA ALA A 140 2.37 1.31 3.85
C ALA A 140 2.30 -0.21 3.65
N ASP A 141 2.45 -0.68 2.42
CA ASP A 141 2.50 -2.10 2.09
C ASP A 141 3.57 -2.43 1.04
N LEU A 142 3.93 -3.70 1.01
CA LEU A 142 4.76 -4.34 0.01
C LEU A 142 3.93 -5.37 -0.76
N ARG A 143 4.01 -5.29 -2.09
CA ARG A 143 3.49 -6.31 -3.02
C ARG A 143 4.55 -6.64 -4.03
N GLY A 144 5.01 -7.89 -4.03
CA GLY A 144 6.24 -8.24 -4.72
C GLY A 144 7.42 -7.44 -4.16
N SER A 145 8.10 -6.71 -5.05
CA SER A 145 9.23 -5.82 -4.73
C SER A 145 8.86 -4.33 -4.68
N THR A 146 7.59 -3.98 -4.88
CA THR A 146 7.13 -2.60 -4.91
C THR A 146 6.51 -2.20 -3.58
N VAL A 147 6.96 -1.06 -3.04
CA VAL A 147 6.34 -0.40 -1.88
C VAL A 147 5.22 0.50 -2.36
N SER A 148 4.10 0.48 -1.63
CA SER A 148 3.06 1.49 -1.73
C SER A 148 2.87 2.20 -0.39
N VAL A 149 2.70 3.51 -0.39
CA VAL A 149 2.56 4.31 0.84
C VAL A 149 1.82 5.61 0.58
N ILE A 150 1.01 6.05 1.55
CA ILE A 150 0.43 7.39 1.58
C ILE A 150 1.26 8.24 2.53
N ILE A 151 1.70 9.42 2.06
CA ILE A 151 2.45 10.37 2.87
C ILE A 151 1.65 11.67 2.97
N THR A 152 1.36 12.10 4.20
CA THR A 152 0.61 13.33 4.49
C THR A 152 1.50 14.37 5.16
N ARG A 153 1.49 15.60 4.64
CA ARG A 153 2.19 16.79 5.17
C ARG A 153 1.22 17.96 5.24
N ARG A 154 1.02 18.54 6.43
CA ARG A 154 0.14 19.70 6.66
C ARG A 154 -1.24 19.59 5.96
N GLY A 155 -1.82 18.39 5.96
CA GLY A 155 -3.12 18.11 5.34
C GLY A 155 -3.08 17.76 3.85
N GLN A 156 -1.95 17.97 3.17
CA GLN A 156 -1.75 17.52 1.79
C GLN A 156 -1.25 16.08 1.78
N SER A 157 -1.87 15.22 0.98
CA SER A 157 -1.50 13.80 0.89
C SER A 157 -1.04 13.46 -0.52
N ALA A 158 -0.10 12.53 -0.61
CA ALA A 158 0.31 11.94 -1.87
C ALA A 158 0.47 10.44 -1.69
N TYR A 159 0.08 9.68 -2.70
CA TYR A 159 0.28 8.24 -2.79
C TYR A 159 1.50 7.98 -3.64
N CYS A 160 2.40 7.15 -3.14
CA CYS A 160 3.62 6.76 -3.80
C CYS A 160 3.62 5.25 -4.03
N LEU A 161 4.00 4.86 -5.24
CA LEU A 161 4.42 3.51 -5.60
C LEU A 161 5.87 3.56 -6.03
N ALA A 162 6.72 2.76 -5.42
CA ALA A 162 8.15 2.71 -5.73
C ALA A 162 8.62 1.27 -5.90
N GLY A 163 9.16 0.97 -7.08
CA GLY A 163 9.82 -0.28 -7.41
C GLY A 163 11.28 -0.29 -6.98
N ARG A 164 11.85 -1.48 -6.76
CA ARG A 164 13.24 -1.67 -6.31
C ARG A 164 14.26 -1.15 -7.32
N ASP A 165 13.91 -1.14 -8.59
CA ASP A 165 14.71 -0.57 -9.69
C ASP A 165 14.72 0.97 -9.73
N GLY A 166 14.02 1.64 -8.80
CA GLY A 166 13.93 3.09 -8.74
C GLY A 166 12.86 3.70 -9.64
N THR A 167 12.08 2.89 -10.37
CA THR A 167 10.86 3.33 -11.05
C THR A 167 9.73 3.55 -10.04
N GLY A 168 8.69 4.28 -10.42
CA GLY A 168 7.60 4.58 -9.51
C GLY A 168 6.85 5.86 -9.81
N THR A 169 5.60 5.89 -9.35
CA THR A 169 4.72 7.04 -9.50
C THR A 169 4.43 7.67 -8.16
N VAL A 170 4.24 8.99 -8.17
CA VAL A 170 3.69 9.72 -7.04
C VAL A 170 2.52 10.55 -7.56
N VAL A 171 1.38 10.41 -6.92
CA VAL A 171 0.14 11.10 -7.29
C VAL A 171 -0.40 11.86 -6.09
N PRO A 172 -0.90 13.09 -6.27
CA PRO A 172 -1.62 13.78 -5.21
C PRO A 172 -2.90 13.01 -4.87
N VAL A 173 -3.28 13.05 -3.60
CA VAL A 173 -4.52 12.42 -3.12
C VAL A 173 -5.27 13.44 -2.29
N ASP A 174 -6.57 13.57 -2.56
CA ASP A 174 -7.45 14.43 -1.79
C ASP A 174 -7.47 14.04 -0.31
N PRO A 175 -7.72 14.97 0.62
CA PRO A 175 -7.87 14.67 2.05
C PRO A 175 -8.87 13.54 2.32
N PRO A 176 -8.73 12.79 3.43
CA PRO A 176 -9.63 11.68 3.72
C PRO A 176 -11.06 12.21 3.98
N THR A 177 -12.02 11.57 3.33
CA THR A 177 -13.45 11.94 3.37
C THR A 177 -14.11 11.41 4.64
N PRO A 178 -14.90 12.23 5.37
CA PRO A 178 -15.72 11.74 6.47
C PRO A 178 -16.68 10.64 6.02
N VAL A 179 -16.66 9.52 6.73
CA VAL A 179 -17.53 8.37 6.45
C VAL A 179 -18.13 7.85 7.75
N ARG A 180 -19.36 7.31 7.65
CA ARG A 180 -20.02 6.60 8.76
C ARG A 180 -19.17 5.43 9.24
N ASP A 181 -19.37 4.96 10.48
CA ASP A 181 -18.53 3.94 11.12
C ASP A 181 -18.36 2.65 10.32
N THR A 182 -19.42 2.20 9.66
CA THR A 182 -19.36 1.01 8.80
C THR A 182 -19.06 1.35 7.35
N GLY A 183 -18.91 2.62 6.98
CA GLY A 183 -18.84 3.21 5.63
C GLY A 183 -17.53 2.98 4.88
N VAL A 184 -17.56 3.19 3.58
CA VAL A 184 -16.37 3.27 2.71
C VAL A 184 -16.66 4.28 1.60
N THR A 185 -15.62 4.93 1.10
CA THR A 185 -15.65 5.72 -0.14
C THR A 185 -14.57 5.25 -1.10
N LEU A 186 -14.71 5.59 -2.38
CA LEU A 186 -13.63 5.56 -3.36
C LEU A 186 -13.25 7.01 -3.71
N ASP A 187 -12.17 7.50 -3.11
CA ASP A 187 -11.75 8.90 -3.26
C ASP A 187 -10.92 9.09 -4.55
N THR A 188 -10.14 8.08 -4.94
CA THR A 188 -9.30 8.11 -6.14
C THR A 188 -9.23 6.73 -6.79
N PHE A 189 -9.39 6.67 -8.11
CA PHE A 189 -9.20 5.48 -8.92
C PHE A 189 -8.60 5.88 -10.25
N ASP A 190 -7.46 5.29 -10.61
CA ASP A 190 -6.80 5.61 -11.88
C ASP A 190 -5.84 4.47 -12.27
N SER A 191 -5.25 4.61 -13.45
CA SER A 191 -4.23 3.72 -13.99
C SER A 191 -3.00 4.48 -14.47
N SER A 192 -1.86 3.80 -14.51
CA SER A 192 -0.62 4.35 -15.04
C SER A 192 0.17 3.26 -15.77
N GLY A 193 1.08 3.69 -16.63
CA GLY A 193 1.86 2.79 -17.49
C GLY A 193 1.11 2.26 -18.70
N ASP A 194 1.83 1.49 -19.50
CA ASP A 194 1.39 0.89 -20.76
C ASP A 194 1.83 -0.57 -20.86
N GLY A 195 1.17 -1.33 -21.75
CA GLY A 195 1.51 -2.73 -22.01
C GLY A 195 1.67 -3.56 -20.73
N SER A 196 2.84 -4.19 -20.57
CA SER A 196 3.18 -5.00 -19.39
C SER A 196 3.60 -4.19 -18.15
N ALA A 197 3.82 -2.88 -18.29
CA ALA A 197 4.06 -1.94 -17.19
C ALA A 197 2.76 -1.29 -16.68
N ARG A 198 1.60 -1.67 -17.22
CA ARG A 198 0.33 -1.07 -16.83
C ARG A 198 -0.15 -1.59 -15.47
N PHE A 199 -0.53 -0.67 -14.61
CA PHE A 199 -1.14 -0.95 -13.31
C PHE A 199 -2.27 0.03 -13.03
N ALA A 200 -3.17 -0.36 -12.14
CA ALA A 200 -4.22 0.49 -11.60
C ALA A 200 -4.09 0.59 -10.08
N TYR A 201 -4.64 1.66 -9.52
CA TYR A 201 -4.64 1.91 -8.09
C TYR A 201 -5.95 2.55 -7.66
N ALA A 202 -6.32 2.29 -6.41
CA ALA A 202 -7.52 2.80 -5.78
C ALA A 202 -7.21 3.22 -4.35
N ILE A 203 -7.78 4.36 -3.95
CA ILE A 203 -7.61 4.93 -2.62
C ILE A 203 -8.98 5.42 -2.16
N GLY A 204 -9.27 5.25 -0.88
CA GLY A 204 -10.47 5.82 -0.32
C GLY A 204 -10.44 5.91 1.20
N SER A 205 -11.59 6.26 1.77
CA SER A 205 -11.77 6.40 3.21
C SER A 205 -12.61 5.25 3.76
N VAL A 206 -12.35 4.83 5.01
CA VAL A 206 -13.10 3.76 5.70
C VAL A 206 -13.58 4.22 7.06
N GLY A 207 -14.76 3.77 7.49
CA GLY A 207 -15.23 4.02 8.84
C GLY A 207 -14.48 3.20 9.91
N ALA A 208 -14.63 3.60 11.17
CA ALA A 208 -13.95 2.99 12.32
C ALA A 208 -14.22 1.48 12.50
N GLU A 209 -15.38 0.99 12.08
CA GLU A 209 -15.76 -0.42 12.22
C GLU A 209 -15.34 -1.29 11.02
N VAL A 210 -14.72 -0.72 9.99
CA VAL A 210 -14.24 -1.50 8.83
C VAL A 210 -12.88 -2.11 9.15
N LYS A 211 -12.82 -3.45 9.17
CA LYS A 211 -11.61 -4.22 9.47
C LYS A 211 -10.77 -4.52 8.22
N SER A 212 -11.42 -4.80 7.10
CA SER A 212 -10.74 -5.03 5.84
C SER A 212 -11.60 -4.64 4.65
N VAL A 213 -10.93 -4.22 3.58
CA VAL A 213 -11.53 -3.93 2.28
C VAL A 213 -10.92 -4.89 1.26
N THR A 214 -11.75 -5.54 0.47
CA THR A 214 -11.35 -6.34 -0.67
C THR A 214 -11.93 -5.71 -1.92
N LEU A 215 -11.08 -5.31 -2.84
CA LEU A 215 -11.43 -4.74 -4.14
C LEU A 215 -11.56 -5.87 -5.15
N HIS A 216 -12.60 -5.83 -5.98
CA HIS A 216 -12.69 -6.65 -7.18
C HIS A 216 -12.72 -5.73 -8.40
N ALA A 217 -11.69 -5.83 -9.23
CA ALA A 217 -11.47 -5.03 -10.44
C ALA A 217 -10.64 -5.85 -11.43
N ASP A 218 -10.87 -5.68 -12.73
CA ASP A 218 -10.13 -6.35 -13.82
C ASP A 218 -10.07 -7.89 -13.68
N GLY A 219 -11.15 -8.50 -13.18
CA GLY A 219 -11.22 -9.94 -12.89
C GLY A 219 -10.32 -10.40 -11.73
N ARG A 220 -9.68 -9.47 -11.00
CA ARG A 220 -8.82 -9.73 -9.84
C ARG A 220 -9.56 -9.49 -8.54
N THR A 221 -9.08 -10.15 -7.50
CA THR A 221 -9.47 -9.89 -6.11
C THR A 221 -8.24 -9.37 -5.36
N VAL A 222 -8.30 -8.13 -4.91
CA VAL A 222 -7.18 -7.41 -4.31
C VAL A 222 -7.55 -7.04 -2.89
N LYS A 223 -6.86 -7.61 -1.90
CA LYS A 223 -7.05 -7.22 -0.50
C LYS A 223 -6.39 -5.87 -0.28
N ALA A 224 -7.13 -4.81 0.03
CA ALA A 224 -6.56 -3.49 0.28
C ALA A 224 -5.82 -3.41 1.61
N THR A 225 -4.94 -2.42 1.71
CA THR A 225 -4.27 -2.02 2.94
C THR A 225 -5.11 -0.97 3.64
N VAL A 226 -5.57 -1.29 4.85
CA VAL A 226 -6.44 -0.42 5.66
C VAL A 226 -5.62 0.16 6.81
N GLY A 227 -5.72 1.46 7.04
CA GLY A 227 -5.04 2.17 8.12
C GLY A 227 -5.96 3.21 8.75
N GLN A 228 -6.09 3.16 10.08
CA GLN A 228 -6.82 4.19 10.83
C GLN A 228 -5.95 5.44 10.99
N ILE A 229 -6.59 6.61 10.95
CA ILE A 229 -5.90 7.89 11.17
C ILE A 229 -6.17 8.32 12.62
N PRO A 230 -5.17 8.38 13.51
CA PRO A 230 -5.40 8.57 14.95
C PRO A 230 -6.17 9.83 15.33
N SER A 231 -6.09 10.88 14.51
CA SER A 231 -6.78 12.16 14.74
C SER A 231 -8.19 12.22 14.16
N LEU A 232 -8.67 11.18 13.49
CA LEU A 232 -9.97 11.15 12.81
C LEU A 232 -10.78 9.92 13.24
N PRO A 233 -12.13 10.00 13.24
CA PRO A 233 -12.99 8.86 13.52
C PRO A 233 -13.12 7.88 12.33
N TYR A 234 -12.31 8.06 11.29
CA TYR A 234 -12.28 7.25 10.08
C TYR A 234 -10.83 7.12 9.60
N GLY A 235 -10.58 6.06 8.83
CA GLY A 235 -9.28 5.72 8.26
C GLY A 235 -9.24 5.86 6.74
N ARG A 236 -8.16 5.34 6.17
CA ARG A 236 -7.98 5.17 4.72
C ARG A 236 -7.79 3.72 4.35
N TRP A 237 -8.09 3.44 3.08
CA TRP A 237 -7.67 2.22 2.42
C TRP A 237 -6.94 2.55 1.11
N SER A 238 -6.01 1.68 0.70
CA SER A 238 -5.34 1.74 -0.60
C SER A 238 -5.15 0.36 -1.19
N ALA A 239 -5.15 0.27 -2.51
CA ALA A 239 -4.84 -0.95 -3.27
C ALA A 239 -4.23 -0.58 -4.62
N TRP A 240 -3.36 -1.44 -5.14
CA TRP A 240 -2.88 -1.38 -6.51
C TRP A 240 -2.74 -2.78 -7.10
N TRP A 241 -2.85 -2.91 -8.42
CA TRP A 241 -2.78 -4.17 -9.15
C TRP A 241 -2.31 -4.00 -10.60
N PRO A 242 -1.70 -5.04 -11.21
CA PRO A 242 -1.46 -5.08 -12.64
C PRO A 242 -2.77 -5.02 -13.40
N SER A 243 -2.88 -4.09 -14.35
CA SER A 243 -4.10 -3.86 -15.12
C SER A 243 -3.87 -4.16 -16.58
N THR A 244 -4.87 -4.72 -17.24
CA THR A 244 -4.89 -4.94 -18.70
C THR A 244 -5.42 -3.72 -19.46
N GLY A 245 -5.93 -2.70 -18.75
CA GLY A 245 -6.55 -1.51 -19.35
C GLY A 245 -7.99 -1.69 -19.82
N GLU A 246 -8.60 -2.84 -19.54
CA GLU A 246 -10.04 -3.00 -19.66
C GLU A 246 -10.69 -2.51 -18.37
N ASP A 247 -11.25 -1.30 -18.38
CA ASP A 247 -11.93 -0.74 -17.21
C ASP A 247 -13.23 -1.52 -16.94
N GLY A 248 -13.13 -2.51 -16.04
CA GLY A 248 -14.26 -3.29 -15.56
C GLY A 248 -15.00 -2.60 -14.40
N PRO A 249 -16.22 -3.04 -14.08
CA PRO A 249 -16.93 -2.54 -12.91
C PRO A 249 -16.13 -2.84 -11.63
N VAL A 250 -15.92 -1.82 -10.82
CA VAL A 250 -15.28 -1.94 -9.51
C VAL A 250 -16.33 -2.31 -8.46
N THR A 251 -16.02 -3.31 -7.63
CA THR A 251 -16.82 -3.64 -6.44
C THR A 251 -15.93 -3.75 -5.20
N LEU A 252 -16.47 -3.36 -4.05
CA LEU A 252 -15.79 -3.48 -2.76
C LEU A 252 -16.54 -4.45 -1.85
N THR A 253 -15.84 -5.42 -1.31
CA THR A 253 -16.31 -6.25 -0.20
C THR A 253 -15.66 -5.78 1.09
N LEU A 254 -16.47 -5.32 2.03
CA LEU A 254 -16.02 -4.92 3.37
C LEU A 254 -16.23 -6.06 4.34
N THR A 255 -15.29 -6.23 5.28
CA THR A 255 -15.50 -7.01 6.50
C THR A 255 -15.48 -6.06 7.68
N LEU A 256 -16.53 -6.08 8.49
CA LEU A 256 -16.68 -5.22 9.66
C LEU A 256 -16.06 -5.87 10.92
N ALA A 257 -15.93 -5.09 11.98
CA ALA A 257 -15.35 -5.50 13.25
C ALA A 257 -16.11 -6.66 13.92
N ASP A 258 -17.44 -6.70 13.73
CA ASP A 258 -18.32 -7.79 14.18
C ASP A 258 -18.22 -9.07 13.33
N GLY A 259 -17.40 -9.04 12.26
CA GLY A 259 -17.20 -10.15 11.33
C GLY A 259 -18.22 -10.21 10.18
N THR A 260 -19.22 -9.33 10.15
CA THR A 260 -20.17 -9.27 9.04
C THR A 260 -19.50 -8.73 7.77
N THR A 261 -20.02 -9.13 6.61
CA THR A 261 -19.51 -8.70 5.31
C THR A 261 -20.59 -8.04 4.47
N ARG A 262 -20.20 -7.05 3.66
CA ARG A 262 -21.09 -6.44 2.67
C ARG A 262 -20.34 -6.12 1.40
N THR A 263 -21.03 -6.26 0.26
CA THR A 263 -20.49 -5.92 -1.05
C THR A 263 -21.20 -4.69 -1.60
N LEU A 264 -20.42 -3.76 -2.15
CA LEU A 264 -20.86 -2.49 -2.71
C LEU A 264 -20.41 -2.42 -4.17
N GLY A 265 -21.32 -2.03 -5.06
CA GLY A 265 -20.99 -1.67 -6.44
C GLY A 265 -20.54 -0.22 -6.53
N ALA A 266 -19.90 0.14 -7.65
CA ALA A 266 -19.41 1.49 -7.93
C ALA A 266 -20.48 2.60 -7.79
N ASP A 267 -21.76 2.27 -7.98
CA ASP A 267 -22.90 3.18 -7.80
C ASP A 267 -23.16 3.59 -6.34
N ARG A 268 -22.50 2.93 -5.39
CA ARG A 268 -22.70 3.11 -3.94
C ARG A 268 -21.41 3.45 -3.19
N LEU A 269 -20.35 3.81 -3.92
CA LEU A 269 -19.04 4.20 -3.39
C LEU A 269 -18.91 5.72 -3.27
#